data_AF-X6NIQ3-F1
#
_entry.id   AF-X6NIQ3-F1
#
_cell.length_a   1.000
_cell.length_b   1.000
_cell.length_c   1.000
_cell.angle_alpha   90.00
_cell.angle_beta   90.00
_cell.angle_gamma   90.00
#
_symmetry.space_group_name_H-M   'P 1'
#
loop_
_entity.id
_entity.type
_entity.pdbx_description
1 polymer ?
#
loop_
_entity_poly.entity_id
_entity_poly.type
_entity_poly.pdbx_seq_one_letter_code
_entity_poly.pdbx_strand_id
1 'polypeptide(L)'
;YGEETLLKEIHFGSGGGSYRFFLGGSGGGIIELIIGQQLINHGSIESNGGGGVSSGGGSGGSILIELQRQYQPQSHSKLLKQTFGTITCVGGNQDEGNKGGKGRIAIYGIELSLDDIKKIDPKPFNRLYK
;
A
#
# COMPACT_ATOMS: atom_id res chain seq x y z
N TYR A 1 11.62 -9.61 -18.46
CA TYR A 1 10.83 -9.86 -17.24
C TYR A 1 9.74 -8.79 -17.18
N GLY A 2 8.48 -9.22 -17.14
CA GLY A 2 7.29 -8.37 -17.23
C GLY A 2 6.41 -8.78 -18.40
N GLU A 3 5.59 -9.81 -18.21
CA GLU A 3 4.56 -10.21 -19.19
C GLU A 3 3.54 -9.07 -19.29
N GLU A 4 3.19 -8.62 -20.50
CA GLU A 4 2.23 -7.53 -20.70
C GLU A 4 0.83 -7.86 -20.18
N THR A 5 0.52 -9.15 -20.04
CA THR A 5 -0.74 -9.69 -19.53
C THR A 5 -0.87 -9.61 -18.01
N LEU A 6 0.21 -9.27 -17.30
CA LEU A 6 0.21 -9.25 -15.84
C LEU A 6 -0.57 -8.02 -15.35
N LEU A 7 -1.56 -8.25 -14.49
CA LEU A 7 -2.38 -7.18 -13.91
C LEU A 7 -1.51 -6.28 -13.04
N LYS A 8 -1.28 -5.03 -13.50
CA LYS A 8 -0.44 -4.04 -12.81
C LYS A 8 -1.23 -3.13 -11.88
N GLU A 9 -2.51 -2.90 -12.20
CA GLU A 9 -3.33 -1.90 -11.56
C GLU A 9 -4.74 -2.44 -11.29
N ILE A 10 -5.31 -1.98 -10.18
CA ILE A 10 -6.66 -2.32 -9.72
C ILE A 10 -7.35 -0.99 -9.40
N HIS A 11 -8.29 -0.56 -10.24
CA HIS A 11 -8.98 0.73 -10.08
C HIS A 11 -10.20 0.59 -9.17
N PHE A 12 -9.97 0.58 -7.86
CA PHE A 12 -11.02 0.52 -6.84
C PHE A 12 -10.79 1.62 -5.81
N GLY A 13 -11.85 2.37 -5.49
CA GLY A 13 -11.80 3.52 -4.59
C GLY A 13 -13.08 4.34 -4.67
N SER A 14 -13.36 5.16 -3.65
CA SER A 14 -14.55 6.03 -3.65
C SER A 14 -14.25 7.34 -4.38
N GLY A 15 -15.15 7.80 -5.25
CA GLY A 15 -15.03 9.13 -5.87
C GLY A 15 -15.33 10.27 -4.90
N GLY A 16 -14.69 11.42 -5.09
CA GLY A 16 -15.01 12.67 -4.40
C GLY A 16 -16.21 13.40 -5.00
N GLY A 17 -16.83 14.27 -4.23
CA GLY A 17 -17.91 15.13 -4.71
C GLY A 17 -17.42 16.09 -5.79
N SER A 18 -18.24 16.31 -6.82
CA SER A 18 -17.93 17.23 -7.92
C SER A 18 -19.03 18.28 -8.08
N TYR A 19 -18.67 19.52 -8.40
CA TYR A 19 -19.63 20.61 -8.64
C TYR A 19 -19.18 21.47 -9.84
N ARG A 20 -19.99 21.54 -10.90
CA ARG A 20 -19.69 22.25 -12.15
C ARG A 20 -18.30 21.89 -12.72
N PHE A 21 -17.31 22.77 -12.57
CA PHE A 21 -15.94 22.61 -13.06
C PHE A 21 -14.96 22.10 -11.99
N PHE A 22 -15.44 21.88 -10.77
CA PHE A 22 -14.66 21.35 -9.65
C PHE A 22 -14.80 19.83 -9.61
N LEU A 23 -13.71 19.12 -9.90
CA LEU A 23 -13.67 17.65 -9.87
C LEU A 23 -13.05 17.19 -8.57
N GLY A 24 -13.81 16.44 -7.76
CA GLY A 24 -13.34 15.79 -6.55
C GLY A 24 -12.21 14.80 -6.82
N GLY A 25 -11.22 14.73 -5.93
CA GLY A 25 -10.22 13.65 -5.99
C GLY A 25 -10.84 12.28 -5.75
N SER A 26 -10.13 11.22 -6.13
CA SER A 26 -10.53 9.83 -5.89
C SER A 26 -9.85 9.27 -4.64
N GLY A 27 -10.60 8.58 -3.78
CA GLY A 27 -10.03 7.84 -2.66
C GLY A 27 -9.26 6.60 -3.13
N GLY A 28 -8.23 6.22 -2.38
CA GLY A 28 -7.56 4.93 -2.55
C GLY A 28 -8.45 3.76 -2.13
N GLY A 29 -8.16 2.59 -2.69
CA GLY A 29 -8.87 1.34 -2.40
C GLY A 29 -8.37 0.62 -1.15
N ILE A 30 -8.86 -0.60 -0.94
CA ILE A 30 -8.34 -1.50 0.08
C ILE A 30 -7.67 -2.66 -0.62
N ILE A 31 -6.42 -2.92 -0.26
CA ILE A 31 -5.62 -4.04 -0.78
C ILE A 31 -5.28 -4.95 0.40
N GLU A 32 -5.61 -6.22 0.28
CA GLU A 32 -5.14 -7.27 1.19
C GLU A 32 -4.23 -8.22 0.41
N LEU A 33 -3.00 -8.39 0.88
CA LEU A 33 -2.00 -9.28 0.32
C LEU A 33 -1.66 -10.38 1.33
N ILE A 34 -2.00 -11.62 0.99
CA ILE A 34 -1.65 -12.80 1.77
C ILE A 34 -0.47 -13.48 1.08
N ILE A 35 0.72 -13.38 1.69
CA ILE A 35 1.97 -13.88 1.11
C ILE A 35 2.29 -15.24 1.73
N GLY A 36 2.19 -16.28 0.91
CA GLY A 36 2.42 -17.66 1.35
C GLY A 36 3.90 -18.06 1.47
N GLN A 37 4.82 -17.40 0.76
CA GLN A 37 6.24 -17.81 0.72
C GLN A 37 7.19 -16.62 0.87
N GLN A 38 7.28 -15.78 -0.16
CA GLN A 38 8.21 -14.65 -0.20
C GLN A 38 7.61 -13.47 -0.96
N LEU A 39 7.82 -12.27 -0.44
CA LEU A 39 7.60 -11.00 -1.09
C LEU A 39 8.95 -10.47 -1.60
N ILE A 40 9.05 -10.31 -2.92
CA ILE A 40 10.16 -9.62 -3.57
C ILE A 40 9.60 -8.41 -4.29
N ASN A 41 9.52 -7.28 -3.59
CA ASN A 41 9.10 -6.01 -4.17
C ASN A 41 10.30 -5.08 -4.34
N HIS A 42 10.65 -4.77 -5.59
CA HIS A 42 11.63 -3.74 -5.94
C HIS A 42 10.99 -2.46 -6.51
N GLY A 43 9.67 -2.47 -6.71
CA GLY A 43 8.89 -1.34 -7.22
C GLY A 43 8.03 -0.72 -6.13
N SER A 44 6.78 -0.41 -6.46
CA SER A 44 5.81 0.16 -5.53
C SER A 44 4.52 -0.66 -5.43
N ILE A 45 3.90 -0.64 -4.24
CA ILE A 45 2.53 -1.06 -4.01
C ILE A 45 1.79 0.16 -3.49
N GLU A 46 0.78 0.60 -4.22
CA GLU A 46 0.16 1.91 -4.00
C GLU A 46 -1.34 1.77 -3.84
N SER A 47 -1.87 2.37 -2.77
CA SER A 47 -3.28 2.65 -2.62
C SER A 47 -3.44 4.14 -2.33
N ASN A 48 -2.99 4.97 -3.27
CA ASN A 48 -2.96 6.41 -3.14
C ASN A 48 -4.31 7.03 -3.54
N GLY A 49 -4.62 8.16 -2.93
CA GLY A 49 -5.73 9.01 -3.36
C GLY A 49 -5.34 9.86 -4.57
N GLY A 50 -6.24 9.98 -5.52
CA GLY A 50 -6.11 10.86 -6.68
C GLY A 50 -6.41 12.33 -6.32
N GLY A 51 -5.78 13.23 -7.06
CA GLY A 51 -6.02 14.66 -6.92
C GLY A 51 -7.34 15.12 -7.52
N GLY A 52 -7.91 16.19 -6.96
CA GLY A 52 -9.06 16.89 -7.51
C GLY A 52 -8.62 18.14 -8.28
N VAL A 53 -9.38 18.55 -9.30
CA VAL A 53 -9.15 19.81 -10.03
C VAL A 53 -9.88 20.94 -9.32
N SER A 54 -9.11 21.88 -8.76
CA SER A 54 -9.62 23.05 -8.01
C SER A 54 -10.55 22.67 -6.84
N SER A 55 -10.44 21.42 -6.36
CA SER A 55 -11.23 20.84 -5.28
C SER A 55 -10.32 19.98 -4.38
N GLY A 56 -10.87 19.32 -3.36
CA GLY A 56 -10.08 18.53 -2.41
C GLY A 56 -9.49 17.25 -3.00
N GLY A 57 -8.33 16.84 -2.47
CA GLY A 57 -7.69 15.57 -2.79
C GLY A 57 -8.42 14.38 -2.14
N GLY A 58 -8.48 13.24 -2.83
CA GLY A 58 -9.05 12.02 -2.26
C GLY A 58 -8.14 11.42 -1.18
N SER A 59 -8.70 10.74 -0.19
CA SER A 59 -7.91 10.10 0.87
C SER A 59 -7.12 8.90 0.36
N GLY A 60 -5.94 8.64 0.92
CA GLY A 60 -5.22 7.40 0.72
C GLY A 60 -6.02 6.19 1.24
N GLY A 61 -5.81 5.05 0.62
CA GLY A 61 -6.52 3.81 0.90
C GLY A 61 -5.95 3.02 2.07
N SER A 62 -6.08 1.70 2.06
CA SER A 62 -5.51 0.85 3.11
C SER A 62 -4.86 -0.39 2.53
N ILE A 63 -3.66 -0.72 3.01
CA ILE A 63 -2.91 -1.92 2.61
C ILE A 63 -2.70 -2.79 3.83
N LEU A 64 -3.12 -4.05 3.75
CA LEU A 64 -2.80 -5.11 4.70
C LEU A 64 -1.89 -6.12 4.00
N ILE A 65 -0.71 -6.37 4.57
CA ILE A 65 0.20 -7.43 4.12
C ILE A 65 0.34 -8.44 5.26
N GLU A 66 -0.03 -9.69 4.99
CA GLU A 66 0.09 -10.80 5.92
C GLU A 66 1.07 -11.83 5.35
N LEU A 67 2.23 -11.98 5.99
CA LEU A 67 3.14 -13.07 5.68
C LEU A 67 2.72 -14.29 6.49
N GLN A 68 2.19 -15.28 5.79
CA GLN A 68 1.90 -16.57 6.39
C GLN A 68 3.25 -17.22 6.67
N ARG A 69 3.63 -17.27 7.95
CA ARG A 69 4.77 -18.09 8.36
C ARG A 69 4.45 -19.53 7.99
N GLN A 70 5.06 -20.02 6.90
CA GLN A 70 5.17 -21.44 6.69
C GLN A 70 6.03 -21.95 7.85
N TYR A 71 5.37 -22.44 8.90
CA TYR A 71 5.95 -23.46 9.76
C TYR A 71 6.35 -24.59 8.82
N GLN A 72 7.59 -24.55 8.31
CA GLN A 72 8.26 -25.73 7.82
C GLN A 72 8.91 -26.35 9.05
N PRO A 73 8.28 -27.37 9.65
CA PRO A 73 8.95 -28.14 10.67
C PRO A 73 10.09 -28.87 9.96
N GLN A 74 11.30 -28.80 10.52
CA GLN A 74 12.31 -29.86 10.40
C GLN A 74 13.34 -29.88 9.27
N SER A 75 13.52 -28.88 8.41
CA SER A 75 14.77 -28.90 7.60
C SER A 75 15.24 -27.53 7.16
N HIS A 76 16.30 -26.99 7.80
CA HIS A 76 17.33 -26.11 7.23
C HIS A 76 16.90 -25.06 6.18
N SER A 77 15.66 -24.59 6.25
CA SER A 77 15.04 -23.73 5.28
C SER A 77 15.52 -22.32 5.61
N LYS A 78 16.45 -21.82 4.80
CA LYS A 78 16.90 -20.43 4.85
C LYS A 78 15.66 -19.55 4.99
N LEU A 79 15.58 -18.77 6.08
CA LEU A 79 14.55 -17.75 6.27
C LEU A 79 14.47 -16.94 4.97
N LEU A 80 13.41 -17.12 4.18
CA LEU A 80 13.28 -16.45 2.89
C LEU A 80 13.26 -14.96 3.18
N LYS A 81 14.28 -14.25 2.68
CA LYS A 81 14.44 -12.83 2.95
C LYS A 81 13.35 -12.07 2.20
N GLN A 82 12.55 -11.33 2.93
CA GLN A 82 11.53 -10.47 2.35
C GLN A 82 12.19 -9.18 1.87
N THR A 83 11.80 -8.71 0.70
CA THR A 83 12.28 -7.44 0.15
C THR A 83 11.09 -6.50 -0.01
N PHE A 84 11.13 -5.40 0.73
CA PHE A 84 10.14 -4.35 0.66
C PHE A 84 10.66 -3.21 -0.24
N GLY A 85 9.88 -2.92 -1.27
CA GLY A 85 9.98 -1.72 -2.08
C GLY A 85 9.19 -0.59 -1.44
N THR A 86 8.76 0.37 -2.25
CA THR A 86 7.93 1.46 -1.79
C THR A 86 6.51 0.97 -1.53
N ILE A 87 5.91 1.36 -0.40
CA ILE A 87 4.50 1.09 -0.12
C ILE A 87 3.84 2.38 0.32
N THR A 88 2.82 2.83 -0.41
CA THR A 88 2.20 4.13 -0.15
C THR A 88 0.68 4.07 -0.07
N CYS A 89 0.14 4.75 0.94
CA CYS A 89 -1.28 5.07 1.06
C CYS A 89 -1.42 6.57 1.36
N VAL A 90 -0.94 7.42 0.47
CA VAL A 90 -0.95 8.87 0.62
C VAL A 90 -2.20 9.45 -0.06
N GLY A 91 -2.77 10.53 0.48
CA GLY A 91 -3.91 11.20 -0.16
C GLY A 91 -3.50 12.03 -1.39
N GLY A 92 -4.48 12.49 -2.16
CA GLY A 92 -4.28 13.42 -3.26
C GLY A 92 -3.99 14.85 -2.78
N ASN A 93 -3.50 15.70 -3.68
CA ASN A 93 -3.22 17.12 -3.48
C ASN A 93 -2.39 17.43 -2.22
N GLN A 94 -1.34 16.65 -1.92
CA GLN A 94 -0.58 16.79 -0.66
C GLN A 94 0.11 18.15 -0.49
N ASP A 95 0.33 18.88 -1.59
CA ASP A 95 0.92 20.22 -1.63
C ASP A 95 -0.13 21.35 -1.49
N GLU A 96 -1.42 21.01 -1.41
CA GLU A 96 -2.51 21.97 -1.29
C GLU A 96 -3.15 21.97 0.11
N GLY A 97 -3.90 23.03 0.45
CA GLY A 97 -4.56 23.17 1.75
C GLY A 97 -5.73 22.21 1.97
N ASN A 98 -6.35 21.74 0.90
CA ASN A 98 -7.49 20.81 0.85
C ASN A 98 -7.06 19.37 0.52
N LYS A 99 -5.86 18.99 0.97
CA LYS A 99 -5.27 17.67 0.74
C LYS A 99 -6.11 16.52 1.30
N GLY A 100 -6.01 15.38 0.63
CA GLY A 100 -6.53 14.12 1.12
C GLY A 100 -5.75 13.63 2.34
N GLY A 101 -6.45 12.92 3.24
CA GLY A 101 -5.81 12.27 4.38
C GLY A 101 -4.93 11.10 3.95
N LYS A 102 -3.90 10.77 4.74
CA LYS A 102 -3.18 9.50 4.58
C LYS A 102 -4.07 8.34 5.01
N GLY A 103 -3.86 7.23 4.34
CA GLY A 103 -4.50 5.95 4.58
C GLY A 103 -3.90 5.19 5.76
N ARG A 104 -3.89 3.86 5.67
CA ARG A 104 -3.32 2.98 6.70
C ARG A 104 -2.55 1.83 6.07
N ILE A 105 -1.47 1.42 6.73
CA ILE A 105 -0.67 0.25 6.33
C ILE A 105 -0.48 -0.64 7.55
N ALA A 106 -0.79 -1.93 7.41
CA ALA A 106 -0.54 -2.93 8.42
C ALA A 106 0.25 -4.10 7.82
N ILE A 107 1.31 -4.53 8.51
CA ILE A 107 2.19 -5.62 8.05
C ILE A 107 2.35 -6.62 9.19
N TYR A 108 1.96 -7.86 8.92
CA TYR A 108 1.99 -8.96 9.87
C TYR A 108 2.92 -10.10 9.43
N GLY A 109 3.44 -10.86 10.40
CA GLY A 109 4.21 -12.09 10.15
C GLY A 109 5.73 -11.89 10.03
N ILE A 110 6.21 -10.65 10.11
CA ILE A 110 7.63 -10.29 10.09
C ILE A 110 7.89 -9.05 10.95
N GLU A 111 9.10 -8.93 11.50
CA GLU A 111 9.60 -7.69 12.08
C GLU A 111 10.32 -6.87 11.00
N LEU A 112 9.90 -5.62 10.79
CA LEU A 112 10.49 -4.76 9.77
C LEU A 112 11.79 -4.13 10.24
N SER A 113 12.78 -4.06 9.35
CA SER A 113 13.98 -3.26 9.59
C SER A 113 13.65 -1.77 9.53
N LEU A 114 14.48 -0.93 10.16
CA LEU A 114 14.33 0.53 10.06
C LEU A 114 14.42 1.03 8.62
N ASP A 115 15.23 0.39 7.78
CA ASP A 115 15.37 0.76 6.38
C ASP A 115 14.16 0.37 5.54
N ASP A 116 13.45 -0.71 5.90
CA ASP A 116 12.18 -1.04 5.26
C ASP A 116 11.07 -0.08 5.68
N ILE A 117 11.01 0.30 6.97
CA ILE A 117 10.04 1.29 7.47
C ILE A 117 10.19 2.64 6.75
N LYS A 118 11.40 3.06 6.40
CA LYS A 118 11.64 4.31 5.64
C LYS A 118 11.01 4.34 4.24
N LYS A 119 10.72 3.17 3.66
CA LYS A 119 10.13 3.05 2.31
C LYS A 119 8.60 3.01 2.34
N ILE A 120 7.99 3.09 3.52
CA ILE A 120 6.57 2.85 3.74
C ILE A 120 5.94 4.13 4.31
N ASP A 121 4.92 4.67 3.62
CA ASP A 121 4.21 5.87 4.06
C ASP A 121 2.68 5.72 3.87
N PRO A 122 1.85 5.80 4.93
CA PRO A 122 2.18 6.15 6.31
C PRO A 122 2.97 5.06 7.06
N LYS A 123 3.55 5.45 8.20
CA LYS A 123 4.25 4.53 9.10
C LYS A 123 3.37 3.28 9.36
N PRO A 124 3.87 2.07 9.07
CA PRO A 124 3.05 0.88 9.18
C PRO A 124 2.81 0.49 10.63
N PHE A 125 1.64 -0.07 10.90
CA PHE A 125 1.45 -0.92 12.07
C PHE A 125 2.12 -2.27 11.80
N ASN A 126 3.11 -2.65 12.60
CA ASN A 126 3.87 -3.88 12.40
C ASN A 126 3.81 -4.80 13.63
N ARG A 127 3.43 -6.07 13.42
CA ARG A 127 3.41 -7.11 14.44
C ARG A 127 3.76 -8.47 13.86
N LEU A 128 4.30 -9.36 14.69
CA LEU A 128 4.58 -10.75 14.28
C LEU A 128 3.32 -11.62 14.12
N TYR A 129 2.20 -11.20 14.72
CA TYR A 129 0.93 -11.92 14.77
C TYR A 129 -0.23 -10.94 14.58
N LYS A 130 -1.29 -11.39 13.89
CA LYS A 130 -2.51 -10.61 13.62
C LYS A 130 -3.30 -10.36 14.90
#